data_AF-D3KDJ7-F1
#
_entry.id   AF-D3KDJ7-F1
#
_cell.length_a   1.000
_cell.length_b   1.000
_cell.length_c   1.000
_cell.angle_alpha   90.00
_cell.angle_beta   90.00
_cell.angle_gamma   90.00
#
_symmetry.space_group_name_H-M   'P 1'
#
loop_
_entity.id
_entity.type
_entity.pdbx_description
1 polymer ?
#
loop_
_entity_poly.entity_id
_entity_poly.type
_entity_poly.pdbx_seq_one_letter_code
_entity_poly.pdbx_strand_id
1 'polypeptide(L)'
;AMEHLATGKKLNHASDNPANVAIVTRMHARASGMRVAIRNNEDAISMLRTAEAALQTVTNILQRMRDLAVQSSNGTNSNKNCHSLNKEFQSLTEQIGYIGETTEFNDLSVFDGQNRPITLDDIGHTINMTKHIPPSPTQHDIKISTEQEARTAIRKIEEALQSVSLHRADLGAMINRLQFNIENLNNQSMALTDAASLIEDADMAQEMS
;
A
#
# COMPACT_ATOMS: atom_id res chain seq x y z
N ALA A 1 11.24 -2.19 49.73
CA ALA A 1 10.45 -3.24 50.38
C ALA A 1 8.95 -3.02 50.18
N MET A 2 8.17 -2.48 51.14
CA MET A 2 6.68 -2.48 51.01
C MET A 2 6.15 -1.81 49.73
N GLU A 3 6.73 -0.67 49.32
CA GLU A 3 6.29 0.04 48.12
C GLU A 3 6.69 -0.67 46.82
N HIS A 4 7.91 -1.21 46.74
CA HIS A 4 8.37 -2.02 45.60
C HIS A 4 7.58 -3.33 45.47
N LEU A 5 7.18 -3.95 46.58
CA LEU A 5 6.31 -5.14 46.59
C LEU A 5 4.88 -4.84 46.14
N ALA A 6 4.36 -3.65 46.46
CA ALA A 6 3.00 -3.24 46.07
C ALA A 6 2.93 -2.82 44.59
N THR A 7 4.00 -2.26 44.05
CA THR A 7 4.08 -1.72 42.68
C THR A 7 4.70 -2.70 41.68
N GLY A 8 5.46 -3.69 42.15
CA GLY A 8 6.26 -4.59 41.32
C GLY A 8 7.49 -3.92 40.67
N LYS A 9 7.75 -2.66 40.99
CA LYS A 9 8.78 -1.83 40.34
C LYS A 9 9.80 -1.36 41.37
N LYS A 10 11.09 -1.38 40.98
CA LYS A 10 12.19 -0.81 41.77
C LYS A 10 12.35 0.70 41.54
N LEU A 11 11.79 1.24 40.46
CA LEU A 11 11.77 2.67 40.15
C LEU A 11 10.32 3.19 40.28
N ASN A 12 9.95 3.71 41.46
CA ASN A 12 8.60 4.22 41.71
C ASN A 12 8.53 5.74 41.60
N HIS A 13 9.61 6.43 41.98
CA HIS A 13 9.73 7.87 41.90
C HIS A 13 10.93 8.29 41.05
N ALA A 14 10.84 9.47 40.43
CA ALA A 14 11.97 10.08 39.73
C ALA A 14 13.17 10.34 40.66
N SER A 15 12.94 10.45 41.97
CA SER A 15 13.98 10.58 42.99
C SER A 15 14.77 9.31 43.25
N ASP A 16 14.23 8.11 42.92
CA ASP A 16 14.85 6.83 43.25
C ASP A 16 16.10 6.59 42.39
N ASN A 17 16.01 6.88 41.09
CA ASN A 17 17.14 6.93 40.17
C ASN A 17 16.81 7.80 38.94
N PRO A 18 17.11 9.11 38.96
CA PRO A 18 16.74 10.03 37.89
C PRO A 18 17.27 9.62 36.51
N ALA A 19 18.47 9.04 36.45
CA ALA A 19 19.10 8.63 35.19
C ALA A 19 18.37 7.42 34.58
N ASN A 20 18.09 6.39 35.39
CA ASN A 20 17.39 5.19 34.91
C ASN A 20 15.94 5.48 34.55
N VAL A 21 15.24 6.32 35.34
CA VAL A 21 13.87 6.76 35.03
C VAL A 21 13.84 7.51 33.68
N ALA A 22 14.83 8.37 33.39
CA ALA A 22 14.91 9.05 32.10
C ALA A 22 15.18 8.09 30.93
N ILE A 23 15.98 7.04 31.13
CA ILE A 23 16.24 6.01 30.12
C ILE A 23 14.98 5.20 29.83
N VAL A 24 14.31 4.68 30.87
CA VAL A 24 13.07 3.89 30.77
C VAL A 24 11.95 4.71 30.11
N THR A 25 11.79 5.97 30.52
CA THR A 25 10.81 6.89 29.90
C THR A 25 11.05 7.03 28.40
N ARG A 26 12.31 7.19 27.97
CA ARG A 26 12.65 7.27 26.54
C ARG A 26 12.43 5.92 25.83
N MET A 27 12.71 4.79 26.47
CA MET A 27 12.45 3.46 25.91
C MET A 27 10.95 3.25 25.68
N HIS A 28 10.10 3.58 26.65
CA HIS A 28 8.65 3.54 26.48
C HIS A 28 8.14 4.48 25.40
N ALA A 29 8.68 5.72 25.33
CA ALA A 29 8.30 6.67 24.29
C ALA A 29 8.62 6.12 22.89
N ARG A 30 9.82 5.55 22.68
CA ARG A 30 10.21 4.91 21.42
C ARG A 30 9.37 3.68 21.09
N ALA A 31 9.18 2.76 22.05
CA ALA A 31 8.33 1.59 21.85
C ALA A 31 6.88 1.97 21.50
N SER A 32 6.36 3.06 22.08
CA SER A 32 5.04 3.59 21.75
C SER A 32 5.01 4.22 20.34
N GLY A 33 6.05 4.98 19.97
CA GLY A 33 6.23 5.51 18.61
C GLY A 33 6.29 4.40 17.56
N MET A 34 7.05 3.33 17.81
CA MET A 34 7.13 2.15 16.94
C MET A 34 5.77 1.47 16.77
N ARG A 35 4.96 1.36 17.82
CA ARG A 35 3.58 0.83 17.73
C ARG A 35 2.67 1.69 16.86
N VAL A 36 2.84 3.02 16.87
CA VAL A 36 2.14 3.92 15.94
C VAL A 36 2.63 3.70 14.51
N ALA A 37 3.94 3.61 14.31
CA ALA A 37 4.52 3.34 13.00
C ALA A 37 4.03 2.00 12.43
N ILE A 38 3.94 0.92 13.22
CA ILE A 38 3.38 -0.36 12.79
C ILE A 38 1.97 -0.17 12.20
N ARG A 39 1.07 0.52 12.92
CA ARG A 39 -0.29 0.79 12.44
C ARG A 39 -0.29 1.60 11.14
N ASN A 40 0.56 2.63 11.05
CA ASN A 40 0.69 3.42 9.81
C ASN A 40 1.15 2.55 8.63
N ASN A 41 2.06 1.60 8.85
CA ASN A 41 2.49 0.65 7.82
C ASN A 41 1.36 -0.33 7.45
N GLU A 42 0.53 -0.77 8.41
CA GLU A 42 -0.66 -1.62 8.15
C GLU A 42 -1.73 -0.90 7.34
N ASP A 43 -1.98 0.37 7.64
CA ASP A 43 -2.90 1.23 6.89
C ASP A 43 -2.40 1.44 5.46
N ALA A 44 -1.10 1.67 5.29
CA ALA A 44 -0.47 1.75 3.99
C ALA A 44 -0.59 0.45 3.18
N ILE A 45 -0.36 -0.72 3.79
CA ILE A 45 -0.58 -2.02 3.14
C ILE A 45 -2.05 -2.15 2.70
N SER A 46 -3.00 -1.72 3.52
CA SER A 46 -4.43 -1.78 3.20
C SER A 46 -4.76 -0.92 1.98
N MET A 47 -4.24 0.31 1.92
CA MET A 47 -4.37 1.18 0.75
C MET A 47 -3.74 0.55 -0.51
N LEU A 48 -2.52 0.00 -0.42
CA LEU A 48 -1.83 -0.64 -1.54
C LEU A 48 -2.58 -1.86 -2.08
N ARG A 49 -3.23 -2.64 -1.20
CA ARG A 49 -4.09 -3.77 -1.58
C ARG A 49 -5.35 -3.32 -2.32
N THR A 50 -5.96 -2.21 -1.90
CA THR A 50 -7.09 -1.62 -2.63
C THR A 50 -6.68 -1.22 -4.05
N ALA A 51 -5.51 -0.58 -4.21
CA ALA A 51 -4.97 -0.26 -5.53
C ALA A 51 -4.67 -1.51 -6.37
N GLU A 52 -4.08 -2.55 -5.78
CA GLU A 52 -3.76 -3.81 -6.48
C GLU A 52 -5.02 -4.54 -6.98
N ALA A 53 -6.07 -4.57 -6.16
CA ALA A 53 -7.36 -5.15 -6.54
C ALA A 53 -8.00 -4.39 -7.73
N ALA A 54 -7.98 -3.06 -7.71
CA ALA A 54 -8.48 -2.25 -8.81
C ALA A 54 -7.67 -2.47 -10.10
N LEU A 55 -6.34 -2.55 -10.02
CA LEU A 55 -5.48 -2.87 -11.17
C LEU A 55 -5.70 -4.28 -11.73
N GLN A 56 -6.07 -5.26 -10.89
CA GLN A 56 -6.48 -6.58 -11.38
C GLN A 56 -7.77 -6.50 -12.20
N THR A 57 -8.74 -5.71 -11.77
CA THR A 57 -9.97 -5.47 -12.56
C THR A 57 -9.65 -4.77 -13.90
N VAL A 58 -8.78 -3.75 -13.89
CA VAL A 58 -8.31 -3.08 -15.12
C VAL A 58 -7.61 -4.08 -16.05
N THR A 59 -6.78 -4.98 -15.52
CA THR A 59 -6.12 -6.04 -16.30
C THR A 59 -7.13 -6.92 -17.04
N ASN A 60 -8.20 -7.35 -16.35
CA ASN A 60 -9.24 -8.18 -16.95
C ASN A 60 -9.99 -7.43 -18.07
N ILE A 61 -10.27 -6.13 -17.87
CA ILE A 61 -10.92 -5.30 -18.88
C ILE A 61 -10.00 -5.12 -20.10
N LEU A 62 -8.72 -4.85 -19.89
CA LEU A 62 -7.74 -4.73 -20.98
C LEU A 62 -7.60 -6.02 -21.80
N GLN A 63 -7.67 -7.18 -21.15
CA GLN A 63 -7.70 -8.47 -21.85
C GLN A 63 -8.97 -8.60 -22.72
N ARG A 64 -10.15 -8.24 -22.20
CA ARG A 64 -11.39 -8.22 -22.99
C ARG A 64 -11.31 -7.24 -24.17
N MET A 65 -10.76 -6.05 -23.95
CA MET A 65 -10.53 -5.06 -25.00
C MET A 65 -9.59 -5.58 -26.09
N ARG A 66 -8.55 -6.34 -25.71
CA ARG A 66 -7.65 -7.00 -26.65
C ARG A 66 -8.40 -8.01 -27.50
N ASP A 67 -9.27 -8.84 -26.93
CA ASP A 67 -10.05 -9.82 -27.68
C ASP A 67 -10.94 -9.15 -28.72
N LEU A 68 -11.62 -8.05 -28.35
CA LEU A 68 -12.45 -7.27 -29.26
C LEU A 68 -11.62 -6.65 -30.38
N ALA A 69 -10.44 -6.12 -30.07
CA ALA A 69 -9.53 -5.55 -31.07
C ALA A 69 -9.00 -6.61 -32.04
N VAL A 70 -8.64 -7.81 -31.54
CA VAL A 70 -8.24 -8.95 -32.39
C VAL A 70 -9.38 -9.41 -33.27
N GLN A 71 -10.60 -9.52 -32.73
CA GLN A 71 -11.78 -9.83 -33.52
C GLN A 71 -12.03 -8.79 -34.60
N SER A 72 -11.97 -7.50 -34.28
CA SER A 72 -12.18 -6.42 -35.25
C SER A 72 -11.07 -6.31 -36.30
N SER A 73 -9.84 -6.73 -35.95
CA SER A 73 -8.71 -6.82 -36.88
C SER A 73 -8.84 -8.00 -37.87
N ASN A 74 -9.81 -8.90 -37.69
CA ASN A 74 -10.01 -10.01 -38.61
C ASN A 74 -10.72 -9.53 -39.90
N GLY A 75 -10.07 -9.74 -41.05
CA GLY A 75 -10.56 -9.29 -42.36
C GLY A 75 -11.87 -9.92 -42.85
N THR A 76 -12.42 -10.90 -42.11
CA THR A 76 -13.75 -11.47 -42.40
C THR A 76 -14.90 -10.67 -41.80
N ASN A 77 -14.63 -9.67 -40.94
CA ASN A 77 -15.67 -8.86 -40.33
C ASN A 77 -16.15 -7.73 -41.25
N SER A 78 -17.46 -7.54 -41.31
CA SER A 78 -18.03 -6.40 -42.03
C SER A 78 -17.80 -5.09 -41.27
N ASN A 79 -17.79 -3.95 -41.98
CA ASN A 79 -17.71 -2.63 -41.34
C ASN A 79 -18.78 -2.42 -40.25
N LYS A 80 -19.99 -2.96 -40.43
CA LYS A 80 -21.06 -2.88 -39.42
C LYS A 80 -20.71 -3.68 -38.16
N ASN A 81 -20.10 -4.85 -38.30
CA ASN A 81 -19.66 -5.68 -37.17
C ASN A 81 -18.54 -4.97 -36.40
N CYS A 82 -17.56 -4.40 -37.10
CA CYS A 82 -16.47 -3.63 -36.48
C CYS A 82 -17.01 -2.42 -35.69
N HIS A 83 -18.06 -1.76 -36.19
CA HIS A 83 -18.73 -0.68 -35.44
C HIS A 83 -19.44 -1.19 -34.16
N SER A 84 -20.06 -2.37 -34.20
CA SER A 84 -20.67 -2.97 -33.01
C SER A 84 -19.61 -3.36 -31.97
N LEU A 85 -18.51 -3.99 -32.39
CA LEU A 85 -17.38 -4.31 -31.51
C LEU A 85 -16.78 -3.04 -30.89
N ASN A 86 -16.66 -1.96 -31.68
CA ASN A 86 -16.17 -0.68 -31.19
C ASN A 86 -17.07 -0.08 -30.10
N LYS A 87 -18.39 -0.29 -30.12
CA LYS A 87 -19.27 0.18 -29.04
C LYS A 87 -18.94 -0.48 -27.70
N GLU A 88 -18.78 -1.81 -27.70
CA GLU A 88 -18.37 -2.54 -26.49
C GLU A 88 -16.99 -2.08 -26.01
N PHE A 89 -16.04 -1.90 -26.93
CA PHE A 89 -14.70 -1.41 -26.64
C PHE A 89 -14.71 -0.02 -25.96
N GLN A 90 -15.56 0.88 -26.42
CA GLN A 90 -15.69 2.23 -25.83
C GLN A 90 -16.28 2.16 -24.42
N SER A 91 -17.32 1.34 -24.19
CA SER A 91 -17.87 1.15 -22.84
C SER A 91 -16.84 0.55 -21.86
N LEU A 92 -15.98 -0.36 -22.33
CA LEU A 92 -14.88 -0.88 -21.51
C LEU A 92 -13.82 0.19 -21.19
N THR A 93 -13.59 1.11 -22.13
CA THR A 93 -12.69 2.26 -21.91
C THR A 93 -13.26 3.19 -20.84
N GLU A 94 -14.55 3.50 -20.90
CA GLU A 94 -15.27 4.27 -19.87
C GLU A 94 -15.20 3.58 -18.50
N GLN A 95 -15.35 2.26 -18.47
CA GLN A 95 -15.26 1.48 -17.23
C GLN A 95 -13.87 1.55 -16.58
N ILE A 96 -12.79 1.55 -17.37
CA ILE A 96 -11.42 1.75 -16.85
C ILE A 96 -11.29 3.15 -16.23
N GLY A 97 -11.82 4.18 -16.92
CA GLY A 97 -11.84 5.55 -16.40
C GLY A 97 -12.58 5.65 -15.06
N TYR A 98 -13.79 5.07 -15.00
CA TYR A 98 -14.59 5.00 -13.77
C TYR A 98 -13.81 4.34 -12.61
N ILE A 99 -13.16 3.20 -12.84
CA ILE A 99 -12.34 2.54 -11.79
C ILE A 99 -11.21 3.46 -11.32
N GLY A 100 -10.53 4.14 -12.24
CA GLY A 100 -9.48 5.10 -11.90
C GLY A 100 -9.97 6.26 -11.02
N GLU A 101 -11.17 6.77 -11.31
CA GLU A 101 -11.77 7.92 -10.60
C GLU A 101 -12.42 7.54 -9.28
N THR A 102 -13.07 6.36 -9.17
CA THR A 102 -13.84 5.98 -7.97
C THR A 102 -13.11 5.09 -6.98
N THR A 103 -11.89 4.62 -7.29
CA THR A 103 -11.14 3.77 -6.35
C THR A 103 -10.48 4.64 -5.27
N GLU A 104 -11.00 4.53 -4.06
CA GLU A 104 -10.56 5.31 -2.91
C GLU A 104 -10.27 4.42 -1.70
N PHE A 105 -9.40 4.90 -0.83
CA PHE A 105 -9.17 4.35 0.49
C PHE A 105 -9.24 5.48 1.51
N ASN A 106 -10.18 5.41 2.46
CA ASN A 106 -10.40 6.45 3.47
C ASN A 106 -10.59 7.85 2.85
N ASP A 107 -11.50 7.96 1.86
CA ASP A 107 -11.81 9.18 1.10
C ASP A 107 -10.63 9.76 0.29
N LEU A 108 -9.58 8.95 0.10
CA LEU A 108 -8.40 9.34 -0.65
C LEU A 108 -8.25 8.45 -1.89
N SER A 109 -8.32 9.04 -3.09
CA SER A 109 -8.14 8.32 -4.36
C SER A 109 -6.78 7.62 -4.42
N VAL A 110 -6.73 6.35 -4.83
CA VAL A 110 -5.45 5.61 -4.87
C VAL A 110 -4.67 5.82 -6.18
N PHE A 111 -5.26 6.53 -7.16
CA PHE A 111 -4.72 6.75 -8.50
C PHE A 111 -4.56 8.23 -8.89
N ASP A 112 -4.66 9.15 -7.93
CA ASP A 112 -4.59 10.60 -8.14
C ASP A 112 -3.18 11.14 -8.48
N GLY A 113 -2.18 10.25 -8.52
CA GLY A 113 -0.78 10.59 -8.74
C GLY A 113 -0.16 11.46 -7.64
N GLN A 114 -0.85 11.65 -6.51
CA GLN A 114 -0.36 12.45 -5.41
C GLN A 114 0.69 11.68 -4.62
N ASN A 115 1.76 12.38 -4.24
CA ASN A 115 2.81 11.79 -3.45
C ASN A 115 2.36 11.70 -1.99
N ARG A 116 2.13 10.48 -1.50
CA ARG A 116 1.70 10.24 -0.12
C ARG A 116 2.85 9.63 0.67
N PRO A 117 3.52 10.42 1.53
CA PRO A 117 4.60 9.90 2.35
C PRO A 117 4.02 8.98 3.43
N ILE A 118 4.47 7.73 3.45
CA ILE A 118 4.19 6.77 4.53
C ILE A 118 5.33 6.84 5.52
N THR A 119 5.04 7.23 6.76
CA THR A 119 6.02 7.24 7.85
C THR A 119 6.34 5.80 8.26
N LEU A 120 7.61 5.41 8.12
CA LEU A 120 8.11 4.06 8.38
C LEU A 120 8.45 3.81 9.84
N ASP A 121 8.77 4.83 10.63
CA ASP A 121 9.29 4.66 11.98
C ASP A 121 8.95 5.82 12.93
N ASP A 122 9.48 5.74 14.16
CA ASP A 122 9.25 6.72 15.23
C ASP A 122 10.11 8.00 15.11
N ILE A 123 11.03 8.06 14.14
CA ILE A 123 11.97 9.17 13.93
C ILE A 123 11.75 9.92 12.61
N GLY A 124 10.71 9.56 11.85
CA GLY A 124 10.22 10.34 10.71
C GLY A 124 10.79 9.93 9.35
N HIS A 125 11.36 8.73 9.22
CA HIS A 125 11.71 8.21 7.90
C HIS A 125 10.44 7.95 7.10
N THR A 126 10.39 8.41 5.85
CA THR A 126 9.22 8.24 4.98
C THR A 126 9.56 7.51 3.69
N ILE A 127 8.66 6.64 3.22
CA ILE A 127 8.64 6.19 1.82
C ILE A 127 7.57 6.96 1.07
N ASN A 128 7.95 7.47 -0.10
CA ASN A 128 7.01 8.01 -1.04
C ASN A 128 6.42 6.88 -1.89
N MET A 129 5.09 6.76 -1.90
CA MET A 129 4.40 6.00 -2.95
C MET A 129 4.69 6.69 -4.28
N THR A 130 5.65 6.17 -5.04
CA THR A 130 6.12 6.84 -6.26
C THR A 130 5.05 6.70 -7.35
N LYS A 131 4.43 7.84 -7.70
CA LYS A 131 3.71 8.16 -8.94
C LYS A 131 2.89 7.02 -9.58
N HIS A 132 1.74 6.68 -8.99
CA HIS A 132 0.75 5.84 -9.66
C HIS A 132 0.09 6.57 -10.82
N ILE A 133 0.44 6.21 -12.06
CA ILE A 133 -0.38 6.52 -13.25
C ILE A 133 -0.31 5.28 -14.16
N PRO A 134 -1.40 4.50 -14.27
CA PRO A 134 -2.26 4.80 -15.42
C PRO A 134 -3.74 4.59 -15.13
N PRO A 135 -4.53 5.65 -15.26
CA PRO A 135 -5.66 5.58 -16.18
C PRO A 135 -5.28 6.28 -17.49
N SER A 136 -5.05 5.49 -18.54
CA SER A 136 -5.13 5.95 -19.92
C SER A 136 -5.26 4.74 -20.84
N PRO A 137 -6.22 4.82 -21.77
CA PRO A 137 -6.02 5.70 -22.90
C PRO A 137 -6.80 7.00 -22.75
N THR A 138 -6.09 8.12 -22.60
CA THR A 138 -6.64 9.41 -22.96
C THR A 138 -7.22 9.29 -24.37
N GLN A 139 -8.47 9.73 -24.45
CA GLN A 139 -9.34 9.88 -25.61
C GLN A 139 -10.05 8.61 -26.09
N HIS A 140 -11.37 8.77 -26.19
CA HIS A 140 -12.27 8.39 -27.30
C HIS A 140 -11.66 8.23 -28.72
N ASP A 141 -10.34 8.39 -28.92
CA ASP A 141 -9.61 8.29 -30.17
C ASP A 141 -9.06 6.88 -30.46
N ILE A 142 -8.96 5.98 -29.47
CA ILE A 142 -8.68 4.57 -29.78
C ILE A 142 -9.99 3.91 -30.21
N LYS A 143 -10.16 3.83 -31.53
CA LYS A 143 -11.25 3.10 -32.16
C LYS A 143 -10.76 1.75 -32.65
N ILE A 144 -11.68 0.83 -32.85
CA ILE A 144 -11.47 -0.44 -33.54
C ILE A 144 -12.45 -0.59 -34.71
N SER A 145 -12.96 0.52 -35.24
CA SER A 145 -13.96 0.52 -36.31
C SER A 145 -13.42 0.06 -37.66
N THR A 146 -12.10 0.11 -37.85
CA THR A 146 -11.39 -0.39 -39.03
C THR A 146 -10.26 -1.37 -38.65
N GLU A 147 -9.81 -2.18 -39.60
CA GLU A 147 -8.71 -3.14 -39.40
C GLU A 147 -7.42 -2.43 -38.94
N GLN A 148 -7.07 -1.30 -39.57
CA GLN A 148 -5.83 -0.58 -39.26
C GLN A 148 -5.87 0.06 -37.85
N GLU A 149 -7.02 0.58 -37.46
CA GLU A 149 -7.25 1.11 -36.10
C GLU A 149 -7.18 -0.03 -35.07
N ALA A 150 -7.80 -1.18 -35.36
CA ALA A 150 -7.77 -2.36 -34.51
C ALA A 150 -6.35 -2.88 -34.27
N ARG A 151 -5.49 -2.95 -35.30
CA ARG A 151 -4.06 -3.29 -35.18
C ARG A 151 -3.29 -2.30 -34.30
N THR A 152 -3.66 -1.03 -34.33
CA THR A 152 -3.05 0.00 -33.47
C THR A 152 -3.54 -0.10 -32.04
N ALA A 153 -4.83 -0.39 -31.83
CA ALA A 153 -5.42 -0.62 -30.52
C ALA A 153 -4.78 -1.81 -29.81
N ILE A 154 -4.52 -2.92 -30.51
CA ILE A 154 -3.83 -4.09 -29.94
C ILE A 154 -2.47 -3.70 -29.32
N ARG A 155 -1.64 -2.94 -30.05
CA ARG A 155 -0.33 -2.50 -29.55
C ARG A 155 -0.44 -1.60 -28.32
N LYS A 156 -1.38 -0.64 -28.35
CA LYS A 156 -1.61 0.24 -27.19
C LYS A 156 -2.12 -0.53 -25.97
N ILE A 157 -2.94 -1.55 -26.16
CA ILE A 157 -3.43 -2.42 -25.07
C ILE A 157 -2.28 -3.27 -24.51
N GLU A 158 -1.36 -3.75 -25.36
CA GLU A 158 -0.15 -4.44 -24.91
C GLU A 158 0.74 -3.55 -24.04
N GLU A 159 0.99 -2.32 -24.48
CA GLU A 159 1.72 -1.32 -23.70
C GLU A 159 1.02 -1.01 -22.36
N ALA A 160 -0.31 -0.87 -22.38
CA ALA A 160 -1.10 -0.64 -21.17
C ALA A 160 -1.05 -1.85 -20.21
N LEU A 161 -1.18 -3.08 -20.71
CA LEU A 161 -1.06 -4.31 -19.93
C LEU A 161 0.34 -4.43 -19.29
N GLN A 162 1.39 -4.09 -20.05
CA GLN A 162 2.76 -4.07 -19.52
C GLN A 162 2.92 -3.02 -18.43
N SER A 163 2.38 -1.82 -18.64
CA SER A 163 2.41 -0.74 -17.65
C SER A 163 1.67 -1.13 -16.36
N VAL A 164 0.45 -1.67 -16.45
CA VAL A 164 -0.31 -2.16 -15.30
C VAL A 164 0.43 -3.27 -14.56
N SER A 165 1.07 -4.18 -15.30
CA SER A 165 1.87 -5.27 -14.71
C SER A 165 3.07 -4.73 -13.93
N LEU A 166 3.79 -3.74 -14.46
CA LEU A 166 4.89 -3.09 -13.75
C LEU A 166 4.41 -2.40 -12.47
N HIS A 167 3.30 -1.65 -12.53
CA HIS A 167 2.74 -1.01 -11.35
C HIS A 167 2.32 -2.02 -10.26
N ARG A 168 1.74 -3.17 -10.65
CA ARG A 168 1.41 -4.24 -9.70
C ARG A 168 2.66 -4.87 -9.07
N ALA A 169 3.74 -5.00 -9.83
CA ALA A 169 5.02 -5.46 -9.30
C ALA A 169 5.58 -4.46 -8.26
N ASP A 170 5.51 -3.17 -8.54
CA ASP A 170 5.95 -2.12 -7.61
C ASP A 170 5.10 -2.09 -6.33
N LEU A 171 3.76 -2.20 -6.45
CA LEU A 171 2.85 -2.35 -5.31
C LEU A 171 3.22 -3.57 -4.46
N GLY A 172 3.44 -4.72 -5.09
CA GLY A 172 3.83 -5.95 -4.41
C GLY A 172 5.17 -5.81 -3.68
N ALA A 173 6.16 -5.19 -4.31
CA ALA A 173 7.45 -4.91 -3.69
C ALA A 173 7.32 -3.98 -2.47
N MET A 174 6.47 -2.94 -2.56
CA MET A 174 6.18 -2.06 -1.44
C MET A 174 5.48 -2.80 -0.29
N ILE A 175 4.48 -3.63 -0.58
CA ILE A 175 3.80 -4.45 0.44
C ILE A 175 4.81 -5.34 1.18
N ASN A 176 5.69 -6.04 0.45
CA ASN A 176 6.72 -6.88 1.06
C ASN A 176 7.67 -6.07 1.94
N ARG A 177 8.11 -4.90 1.45
CA ARG A 177 8.98 -3.99 2.22
C ARG A 177 8.32 -3.51 3.50
N LEU A 178 7.04 -3.16 3.47
CA LEU A 178 6.29 -2.72 4.66
C LEU A 178 6.10 -3.88 5.65
N GLN A 179 5.87 -5.11 5.18
CA GLN A 179 5.79 -6.29 6.04
C GLN A 179 7.10 -6.55 6.79
N PHE A 180 8.24 -6.52 6.09
CA PHE A 180 9.55 -6.64 6.74
C PHE A 180 9.81 -5.49 7.73
N ASN A 181 9.36 -4.28 7.39
CA ASN A 181 9.48 -3.14 8.31
C ASN A 181 8.64 -3.33 9.58
N ILE A 182 7.39 -3.83 9.46
CA ILE A 182 6.53 -4.16 10.62
C ILE A 182 7.20 -5.20 11.52
N GLU A 183 7.78 -6.25 10.95
CA GLU A 183 8.51 -7.28 11.72
C GLU A 183 9.70 -6.67 12.47
N ASN A 184 10.49 -5.83 11.79
CA ASN A 184 11.61 -5.12 12.40
C ASN A 184 11.17 -4.18 13.54
N LEU A 185 10.10 -3.41 13.35
CA LEU A 185 9.55 -2.51 14.38
C LEU A 185 8.99 -3.30 15.58
N ASN A 186 8.35 -4.44 15.35
CA ASN A 186 7.86 -5.29 16.42
C ASN A 186 9.01 -5.82 17.28
N ASN A 187 10.06 -6.34 16.63
CA ASN A 187 11.25 -6.83 17.33
C ASN A 187 11.93 -5.72 18.15
N GLN A 188 12.06 -4.52 17.59
CA GLN A 188 12.63 -3.38 18.31
C GLN A 188 11.75 -2.90 19.46
N SER A 189 10.43 -2.85 19.27
CA SER A 189 9.46 -2.46 20.31
C SER A 189 9.45 -3.45 21.48
N MET A 190 9.51 -4.75 21.19
CA MET A 190 9.67 -5.81 22.19
C MET A 190 10.99 -5.67 22.94
N ALA A 191 12.12 -5.58 22.24
CA ALA A 191 13.44 -5.43 22.86
C ALA A 191 13.54 -4.18 23.76
N LEU A 192 12.93 -3.07 23.37
CA LEU A 192 12.86 -1.85 24.20
C LEU A 192 11.96 -2.03 25.42
N THR A 193 10.85 -2.76 25.28
CA THR A 193 9.95 -3.05 26.41
C THR A 193 10.64 -3.98 27.41
N ASP A 194 11.35 -5.01 26.95
CA ASP A 194 12.11 -5.93 27.80
C ASP A 194 13.27 -5.21 28.50
N ALA A 195 14.01 -4.38 27.77
CA ALA A 195 15.08 -3.55 28.34
C ALA A 195 14.55 -2.57 29.40
N ALA A 196 13.37 -1.99 29.17
CA ALA A 196 12.70 -1.14 30.16
C ALA A 196 12.34 -1.93 31.42
N SER A 197 11.72 -3.11 31.27
CA SER A 197 11.39 -4.01 32.38
C SER A 197 12.61 -4.39 33.23
N LEU A 198 13.73 -4.76 32.62
CA LEU A 198 14.97 -5.07 33.37
C LEU A 198 15.47 -3.90 34.22
N ILE A 199 15.21 -2.67 33.78
CA ILE A 199 15.65 -1.44 34.47
C ILE A 199 14.60 -0.96 35.49
N GLU A 200 13.31 -1.24 35.29
CA GLU A 200 12.21 -0.71 36.12
C GLU A 200 11.66 -1.72 37.13
N ASP A 201 11.67 -3.02 36.80
CA ASP A 201 11.00 -4.05 37.60
C ASP A 201 11.86 -4.46 38.82
N ALA A 202 11.17 -4.76 39.92
CA ALA A 202 11.78 -5.24 41.17
C ALA A 202 11.89 -6.77 41.18
N ASP A 203 12.96 -7.29 41.78
CA ASP A 203 13.06 -8.72 42.09
C ASP A 203 12.24 -9.02 43.35
N MET A 204 11.02 -9.54 43.16
CA MET A 204 10.08 -9.85 44.24
C MET A 204 10.63 -10.89 45.23
N ALA A 205 11.52 -11.79 44.81
CA ALA A 205 12.13 -12.77 45.70
C ALA A 205 13.14 -12.09 46.65
N GLN A 206 13.88 -11.10 46.13
CA GLN A 206 14.80 -10.30 46.93
C GLN A 206 14.07 -9.29 47.84
N GLU A 207 12.98 -8.68 47.38
CA GLU A 207 12.22 -7.69 48.16
C GLU A 207 11.40 -8.28 49.32
N MET A 208 11.14 -9.60 49.31
CA MET A 208 10.41 -10.32 50.37
C MET A 208 11.31 -10.95 51.45
N SER A 209 12.61 -11.10 51.19
CA SER A 209 13.58 -11.69 52.12
C SER A 209 14.09 -10.70 53.16
#